data_AF-A0A7S1Y4T0-F1
#
_entry.id   AF-A0A7S1Y4T0-F1
#
_cell.length_a   1.000
_cell.length_b   1.000
_cell.length_c   1.000
_cell.angle_alpha   90.00
_cell.angle_beta   90.00
_cell.angle_gamma   90.00
#
_symmetry.space_group_name_H-M   'P 1'
#
loop_
_entity.id
_entity.type
_entity.pdbx_description
1 polymer ?
#
loop_
_entity_poly.entity_id
_entity_poly.type
_entity_poly.pdbx_seq_one_letter_code
_entity_poly.pdbx_strand_id
1 'polypeptide(L)'
;MKICWNGNSNVGKTMMEKISRSSCVIFLQYMHDNTDDSPLYIFDSGFDEDRVAHRILTDYKVPSFFRDDLFRLVSERRRPPYRWWLVGPERSGTTVHIDPLNTSAWNTLIYGKKRWVLFPPNVPKSIIKGKGHIRKGEDDEAIHYFMNILPRIKETAARMGNTGDYKDFACYEFTQHAGETCFIPLGWWHAVLNLTHTVGITQNFCSPQNFAQVWKKTRSGRKMMAAKWLNALDVHYPQLADHARYMNQRDGFIMKYDPILVKQKEQEKARRAQLKAYEAKMRQEYARQQAAVQGGGSRSHQQQQQQYPPQHKHHHHPGQHHQSAYPTYHRRGGGESPTHSSTATTETSRSSVSYQGGGGGAPPSNNNNAYAYPVSNHDMKRSRRVSPP
;
A
#
# COMPACT_ATOMS: atom_id res chain seq x y z
N MET A 1 10.63 18.71 -3.82
CA MET A 1 9.22 18.80 -4.27
C MET A 1 8.94 17.97 -5.50
N LYS A 2 8.08 16.97 -5.33
CA LYS A 2 7.26 16.44 -6.42
C LYS A 2 5.95 17.21 -6.39
N ILE A 3 5.52 17.75 -7.53
CA ILE A 3 4.17 18.30 -7.71
C ILE A 3 3.25 17.10 -7.92
N CYS A 4 2.19 16.96 -7.13
CA CYS A 4 1.20 15.91 -7.39
C CYS A 4 0.39 16.32 -8.63
N TRP A 5 0.43 15.48 -9.66
CA TRP A 5 -0.31 15.66 -10.90
C TRP A 5 -0.81 14.28 -11.36
N ASN A 6 -2.13 14.14 -11.48
CA ASN A 6 -2.81 12.91 -11.88
C ASN A 6 -3.27 12.92 -13.37
N GLY A 7 -2.87 13.92 -14.16
CA GLY A 7 -3.25 14.04 -15.58
C GLY A 7 -2.42 13.19 -16.54
N ASN A 8 -2.74 13.22 -17.85
CA ASN A 8 -2.02 12.49 -18.90
C ASN A 8 -1.38 13.42 -19.98
N SER A 9 -1.33 14.74 -19.75
CA SER A 9 -0.73 15.73 -20.67
C SER A 9 0.76 16.03 -20.41
N ASN A 10 1.58 16.03 -21.47
CA ASN A 10 3.04 16.23 -21.41
C ASN A 10 3.53 17.56 -20.78
N VAL A 11 2.66 18.56 -20.61
CA VAL A 11 3.01 19.87 -20.01
C VAL A 11 3.30 19.75 -18.49
N GLY A 12 2.72 18.77 -17.80
CA GLY A 12 2.90 18.58 -16.36
C GLY A 12 4.23 17.92 -15.95
N LYS A 13 4.98 17.34 -16.90
CA LYS A 13 6.20 16.57 -16.60
C LYS A 13 7.45 17.45 -16.39
N THR A 14 7.52 18.63 -16.98
CA THR A 14 8.70 19.51 -16.93
C THR A 14 8.83 20.35 -15.66
N MET A 15 7.77 20.45 -14.85
CA MET A 15 7.76 21.26 -13.61
C MET A 15 8.04 20.42 -12.34
N MET A 16 8.17 19.09 -12.47
CA MET A 16 8.20 18.14 -11.34
C MET A 16 9.56 17.93 -10.66
N GLU A 17 10.64 18.51 -11.17
CA GLU A 17 11.99 18.23 -10.68
C GLU A 17 12.63 19.45 -10.02
N LYS A 18 12.57 19.46 -8.68
CA LYS A 18 13.23 20.38 -7.74
C LYS A 18 12.64 21.79 -7.68
N ILE A 19 12.31 22.21 -6.45
CA ILE A 19 12.02 23.62 -6.18
C ILE A 19 13.34 24.34 -6.12
N SER A 20 13.52 25.31 -7.00
CA SER A 20 14.43 26.42 -6.75
C SER A 20 13.61 27.58 -6.17
N ARG A 21 14.28 28.63 -5.66
CA ARG A 21 13.60 29.88 -5.31
C ARG A 21 12.70 30.38 -6.46
N SER A 22 13.14 30.19 -7.71
CA SER A 22 12.38 30.51 -8.92
C SER A 22 11.12 29.65 -9.06
N SER A 23 11.18 28.36 -8.73
CA SER A 23 10.01 27.47 -8.79
C SER A 23 8.95 27.83 -7.74
N CYS A 24 9.34 28.26 -6.53
CA CYS A 24 8.39 28.79 -5.55
C CYS A 24 7.70 30.06 -6.05
N VAL A 25 8.45 30.99 -6.63
CA VAL A 25 7.91 32.24 -7.18
C VAL A 25 6.90 31.94 -8.30
N ILE A 26 7.24 31.02 -9.21
CA ILE A 26 6.33 30.60 -10.28
C ILE A 26 5.04 29.99 -9.69
N PHE A 27 5.16 29.15 -8.67
CA PHE A 27 3.98 28.55 -8.04
C PHE A 27 3.11 29.59 -7.33
N LEU A 28 3.70 30.57 -6.65
CA LEU A 28 2.94 31.65 -6.01
C LEU A 28 2.22 32.53 -7.04
N GLN A 29 2.86 32.81 -8.17
CA GLN A 29 2.20 33.52 -9.29
C GLN A 29 1.05 32.69 -9.85
N TYR A 30 1.26 31.39 -10.06
CA TYR A 30 0.19 30.46 -10.45
C TYR A 30 -0.96 30.47 -9.44
N MET A 31 -0.67 30.40 -8.13
CA MET A 31 -1.71 30.44 -7.10
C MET A 31 -2.58 31.70 -7.17
N HIS A 32 -1.99 32.85 -7.53
CA HIS A 32 -2.68 34.12 -7.67
C HIS A 32 -3.55 34.18 -8.93
N ASP A 33 -3.04 33.69 -10.07
CA ASP A 33 -3.68 33.89 -11.38
C ASP A 33 -4.58 32.72 -11.83
N ASN A 34 -4.45 31.53 -11.24
CA ASN A 34 -5.15 30.34 -11.73
C ASN A 34 -6.67 30.39 -11.55
N THR A 35 -7.38 29.84 -12.54
CA THR A 35 -8.83 29.61 -12.51
C THR A 35 -9.17 28.13 -12.73
N ASP A 36 -8.22 27.23 -12.46
CA ASP A 36 -8.39 25.78 -12.68
C ASP A 36 -9.45 25.20 -11.73
N ASP A 37 -10.21 24.20 -12.18
CA ASP A 37 -11.20 23.49 -11.36
C ASP A 37 -10.52 22.74 -10.20
N SER A 38 -9.47 21.96 -10.52
CA SER A 38 -8.58 21.30 -9.54
C SER A 38 -7.14 21.79 -9.75
N PRO A 39 -6.74 22.87 -9.06
CA PRO A 39 -5.42 23.46 -9.25
C PRO A 39 -4.27 22.59 -8.75
N LEU A 40 -3.05 22.86 -9.25
CA LEU A 40 -1.82 22.25 -8.76
C LEU A 40 -1.64 22.49 -7.25
N TYR A 41 -1.18 21.45 -6.55
CA TYR A 41 -1.02 21.45 -5.10
C TYR A 41 0.39 21.00 -4.72
N ILE A 42 1.12 21.83 -3.96
CA ILE A 42 2.40 21.45 -3.37
C ILE A 42 2.15 20.45 -2.26
N PHE A 43 2.79 19.28 -2.39
CA PHE A 43 2.78 18.21 -1.41
C PHE A 43 4.22 17.70 -1.19
N ASP A 44 5.08 18.54 -0.61
CA ASP A 44 6.52 18.27 -0.56
C ASP A 44 6.95 17.46 0.66
N SER A 45 7.46 16.25 0.42
CA SER A 45 8.03 15.40 1.47
C SER A 45 9.54 15.50 1.63
N GLY A 46 10.23 16.19 0.73
CA GLY A 46 11.70 16.25 0.70
C GLY A 46 12.26 17.58 1.21
N PHE A 47 11.42 18.43 1.80
CA PHE A 47 11.82 19.75 2.27
C PHE A 47 12.84 19.69 3.42
N ASP A 48 12.85 18.59 4.17
CA ASP A 48 13.78 18.32 5.27
C ASP A 48 15.19 17.90 4.82
N GLU A 49 15.36 17.44 3.58
CA GLU A 49 16.67 17.15 2.98
C GLU A 49 17.18 18.29 2.07
N ASP A 50 16.35 19.29 1.80
CA ASP A 50 16.69 20.43 0.94
C ASP A 50 17.57 21.46 1.65
N ARG A 51 18.55 22.03 0.92
CA ARG A 51 19.53 22.98 1.48
C ARG A 51 18.91 24.26 2.03
N VAL A 52 17.77 24.70 1.48
CA VAL A 52 17.10 25.95 1.87
C VAL A 52 15.82 25.65 2.63
N ALA A 53 14.97 24.76 2.10
CA ALA A 53 13.66 24.48 2.68
C ALA A 53 13.74 23.76 4.05
N HIS A 54 14.87 23.13 4.39
CA HIS A 54 15.07 22.52 5.71
C HIS A 54 14.86 23.50 6.87
N ARG A 55 15.04 24.82 6.64
CA ARG A 55 14.75 25.88 7.63
C ARG A 55 13.30 25.84 8.13
N ILE A 56 12.34 25.33 7.35
CA ILE A 56 10.95 25.18 7.80
C ILE A 56 10.86 24.33 9.08
N LEU A 57 11.80 23.39 9.30
CA LEU A 57 11.86 22.60 10.53
C LEU A 57 12.17 23.42 11.79
N THR A 58 12.69 24.64 11.66
CA THR A 58 12.89 25.55 12.80
C THR A 58 11.61 26.31 13.18
N ASP A 59 10.62 26.34 12.27
CA ASP A 59 9.41 27.16 12.41
C ASP A 59 8.26 26.40 13.10
N TYR A 60 8.41 25.09 13.34
CA TYR A 60 7.43 24.31 14.08
C TYR A 60 8.07 23.21 14.93
N LYS A 61 7.28 22.68 15.87
CA LYS A 61 7.62 21.47 16.63
C LYS A 61 6.50 20.46 16.48
N VAL A 62 6.84 19.18 16.45
CA VAL A 62 5.85 18.11 16.49
C VAL A 62 5.04 18.24 17.79
N PRO A 63 3.70 18.28 17.72
CA PRO A 63 2.87 18.36 18.93
C PRO A 63 3.18 17.23 19.90
N SER A 64 3.06 17.50 21.21
CA SER A 64 3.50 16.56 22.27
C SER A 64 2.84 15.19 22.19
N PHE A 65 1.62 15.11 21.66
CA PHE A 65 0.85 13.87 21.51
C PHE A 65 1.40 12.91 20.45
N PHE A 66 2.27 13.37 19.54
CA PHE A 66 2.65 12.61 18.33
C PHE A 66 4.15 12.29 18.26
N ARG A 67 4.83 12.22 19.42
CA ARG A 67 6.30 12.10 19.51
C ARG A 67 6.86 10.68 19.38
N ASP A 68 6.04 9.64 19.53
CA ASP A 68 6.54 8.26 19.57
C ASP A 68 7.31 7.87 18.30
N ASP A 69 6.75 8.24 17.14
CA ASP A 69 7.27 8.04 15.78
C ASP A 69 8.16 6.79 15.60
N LEU A 70 7.59 5.60 15.79
CA LEU A 70 8.34 4.33 15.79
C LEU A 70 9.07 4.03 14.48
N PHE A 71 8.68 4.67 13.36
CA PHE A 71 9.40 4.49 12.09
C PHE A 71 10.77 5.18 12.07
N ARG A 72 11.08 6.08 13.01
CA ARG A 72 12.44 6.63 13.16
C ARG A 72 13.50 5.56 13.37
N LEU A 73 13.12 4.43 13.98
CA LEU A 73 13.99 3.27 14.22
C LEU A 73 14.48 2.58 12.94
N VAL A 74 13.82 2.82 11.80
CA VAL A 74 14.23 2.26 10.51
C VAL A 74 15.43 3.02 9.90
N SER A 75 15.71 4.23 10.38
CA SER A 75 16.56 5.31 9.84
C SER A 75 15.85 6.30 8.92
N GLU A 76 16.28 7.56 8.96
CA GLU A 76 15.76 8.65 8.11
C GLU A 76 15.86 8.34 6.62
N ARG A 77 16.97 7.76 6.16
CA ARG A 77 17.17 7.44 4.73
C ARG A 77 16.31 6.27 4.22
N ARG A 78 15.78 5.43 5.10
CA ARG A 78 15.11 4.16 4.72
C ARG A 78 13.65 4.08 5.11
N ARG A 79 13.20 4.94 6.03
CA ARG A 79 11.79 5.07 6.36
C ARG A 79 11.01 5.60 5.15
N PRO A 80 9.70 5.31 5.05
CA PRO A 80 8.84 5.97 4.08
C PRO A 80 8.80 7.48 4.33
N PRO A 81 8.52 8.31 3.30
CA PRO A 81 8.13 9.69 3.50
C PRO A 81 6.98 9.77 4.51
N TYR A 82 7.10 10.70 5.45
CA TYR A 82 6.23 10.74 6.63
C TYR A 82 5.86 12.14 7.07
N ARG A 83 6.44 13.17 6.46
CA ARG A 83 6.15 14.57 6.73
C ARG A 83 6.03 15.30 5.43
N TRP A 84 5.08 16.23 5.35
CA TRP A 84 4.84 17.03 4.15
C TRP A 84 4.59 18.48 4.51
N TRP A 85 5.21 19.35 3.72
CA TRP A 85 4.85 20.76 3.63
C TRP A 85 3.84 20.95 2.51
N LEU A 86 2.71 21.57 2.86
CA LEU A 86 1.54 21.67 2.02
C LEU A 86 1.28 23.13 1.68
N VAL A 87 1.24 23.46 0.39
CA VAL A 87 0.87 24.80 -0.09
C VAL A 87 -0.06 24.67 -1.28
N GLY A 88 -1.28 25.17 -1.18
CA GLY A 88 -2.28 24.98 -2.22
C GLY A 88 -3.21 26.16 -2.36
N PRO A 89 -3.63 26.51 -3.59
CA PRO A 89 -4.64 27.52 -3.79
C PRO A 89 -6.03 27.02 -3.37
N GLU A 90 -7.03 27.90 -3.41
CA GLU A 90 -8.43 27.49 -3.24
C GLU A 90 -8.79 26.42 -4.28
N ARG A 91 -9.73 25.52 -3.96
CA ARG A 91 -10.18 24.38 -4.80
C ARG A 91 -9.23 23.20 -4.88
N SER A 92 -7.94 23.38 -4.62
CA SER A 92 -7.01 22.26 -4.51
C SER A 92 -7.33 21.38 -3.29
N GLY A 93 -6.88 20.13 -3.27
CA GLY A 93 -7.19 19.23 -2.16
C GLY A 93 -6.59 17.83 -2.28
N THR A 94 -7.10 16.90 -1.48
CA THR A 94 -6.71 15.50 -1.52
C THR A 94 -7.95 14.62 -1.55
N THR A 95 -7.99 13.71 -2.52
CA THR A 95 -9.09 12.79 -2.77
C THR A 95 -9.31 11.85 -1.58
N VAL A 96 -10.48 11.21 -1.50
CA VAL A 96 -10.79 10.35 -0.35
C VAL A 96 -9.85 9.15 -0.25
N HIS A 97 -9.16 8.98 0.87
CA HIS A 97 -8.15 7.93 1.04
C HIS A 97 -8.00 7.49 2.51
N ILE A 98 -7.22 6.43 2.72
CA ILE A 98 -6.67 6.04 4.03
C ILE A 98 -5.16 6.21 3.93
N ASP A 99 -4.55 6.68 5.02
CA ASP A 99 -3.10 6.80 5.12
C ASP A 99 -2.35 5.49 4.88
N PRO A 100 -1.19 5.53 4.20
CA PRO A 100 -0.44 4.34 3.85
C PRO A 100 0.06 3.60 5.10
N LEU A 101 0.23 2.28 4.95
CA LEU A 101 0.68 1.37 6.00
C LEU A 101 -0.16 1.42 7.30
N ASN A 102 -1.40 1.90 7.25
CA ASN A 102 -2.26 2.08 8.43
C ASN A 102 -1.64 2.99 9.50
N THR A 103 -0.79 3.94 9.10
CA THR A 103 -0.33 4.98 10.00
C THR A 103 -1.50 5.87 10.44
N SER A 104 -1.31 6.55 11.57
CA SER A 104 -2.15 7.70 11.92
C SER A 104 -1.45 8.98 11.46
N ALA A 105 -2.20 10.06 11.33
CA ALA A 105 -1.63 11.34 10.92
C ALA A 105 -2.10 12.48 11.81
N TRP A 106 -1.34 13.57 11.79
CA TRP A 106 -1.79 14.87 12.26
C TRP A 106 -1.53 15.92 11.19
N ASN A 107 -2.44 16.89 11.08
CA ASN A 107 -2.37 17.97 10.10
C ASN A 107 -2.60 19.31 10.79
N THR A 108 -1.57 20.15 10.84
CA THR A 108 -1.64 21.51 11.38
C THR A 108 -1.78 22.51 10.24
N LEU A 109 -2.85 23.31 10.29
CA LEU A 109 -3.09 24.38 9.34
C LEU A 109 -2.46 25.68 9.83
N ILE A 110 -1.51 26.22 9.07
CA ILE A 110 -0.80 27.46 9.43
C ILE A 110 -1.54 28.67 8.87
N TYR A 111 -2.03 28.57 7.63
CA TYR A 111 -2.75 29.62 6.94
C TYR A 111 -3.93 29.07 6.16
N GLY A 112 -5.03 29.84 6.10
CA GLY A 112 -6.20 29.54 5.30
C GLY A 112 -7.27 28.71 6.02
N LYS A 113 -8.11 28.03 5.23
CA LYS A 113 -9.20 27.16 5.69
C LYS A 113 -9.27 25.87 4.89
N LYS A 114 -9.48 24.73 5.56
CA LYS A 114 -9.66 23.41 4.92
C LYS A 114 -11.02 22.82 5.30
N ARG A 115 -11.78 22.29 4.35
CA ARG A 115 -12.95 21.46 4.61
C ARG A 115 -12.54 20.00 4.65
N TRP A 116 -12.98 19.32 5.69
CA TRP A 116 -12.70 17.90 5.91
C TRP A 116 -13.99 17.09 5.85
N VAL A 117 -13.85 15.87 5.36
CA VAL A 117 -14.82 14.79 5.58
C VAL A 117 -14.08 13.56 6.04
N LEU A 118 -14.58 12.91 7.09
CA LEU A 118 -14.03 11.69 7.67
C LEU A 118 -15.12 10.62 7.78
N PHE A 119 -14.76 9.38 7.45
CA PHE A 119 -15.61 8.20 7.64
C PHE A 119 -14.90 7.18 8.52
N PRO A 120 -15.59 6.62 9.52
CA PRO A 120 -15.01 5.59 10.37
C PRO A 120 -14.76 4.30 9.58
N PRO A 121 -13.85 3.41 10.06
CA PRO A 121 -13.43 2.23 9.34
C PRO A 121 -14.53 1.21 9.01
N ASN A 122 -15.68 1.28 9.70
CA ASN A 122 -16.82 0.40 9.45
C ASN A 122 -17.63 0.78 8.21
N VAL A 123 -17.51 2.02 7.71
CA VAL A 123 -18.26 2.43 6.51
C VAL A 123 -17.67 1.73 5.27
N PRO A 124 -18.49 1.06 4.44
CA PRO A 124 -17.98 0.32 3.29
C PRO A 124 -17.22 1.19 2.29
N LYS A 125 -16.04 0.70 1.85
CA LYS A 125 -15.21 1.37 0.82
C LYS A 125 -16.00 1.71 -0.45
N SER A 126 -16.94 0.85 -0.87
CA SER A 126 -17.79 1.08 -2.04
C SER A 126 -18.59 2.36 -1.93
N ILE A 127 -19.21 2.61 -0.76
CA ILE A 127 -19.96 3.84 -0.49
C ILE A 127 -19.02 5.04 -0.47
N ILE A 128 -17.92 4.96 0.29
CA ILE A 128 -16.99 6.08 0.47
C ILE A 128 -16.37 6.51 -0.85
N LYS A 129 -16.00 5.56 -1.71
CA LYS A 129 -15.49 5.83 -3.06
C LYS A 129 -16.57 6.19 -4.07
N GLY A 130 -17.83 6.38 -3.64
CA GLY A 130 -18.91 6.84 -4.50
C GLY A 130 -19.36 5.82 -5.54
N LYS A 131 -19.16 4.51 -5.32
CA LYS A 131 -19.61 3.47 -6.27
C LYS A 131 -21.13 3.58 -6.44
N GLY A 132 -21.58 3.83 -7.67
CA GLY A 132 -22.98 4.07 -8.00
C GLY A 132 -23.43 5.55 -7.89
N HIS A 133 -22.57 6.45 -7.42
CA HIS A 133 -22.83 7.88 -7.26
C HIS A 133 -22.04 8.77 -8.21
N ILE A 134 -21.00 8.23 -8.86
CA ILE A 134 -20.20 8.91 -9.88
C ILE A 134 -20.94 8.84 -11.22
N ARG A 135 -21.22 10.00 -11.81
CA ARG A 135 -21.84 10.12 -13.14
C ARG A 135 -20.79 10.15 -14.24
N LYS A 136 -21.22 9.91 -15.49
CA LYS A 136 -20.34 9.98 -16.66
C LYS A 136 -19.76 11.39 -16.78
N GLY A 137 -18.43 11.48 -16.86
CA GLY A 137 -17.70 12.74 -16.99
C GLY A 137 -17.25 13.36 -15.66
N GLU A 138 -17.62 12.78 -14.51
CA GLU A 138 -17.06 13.17 -13.21
C GLU A 138 -15.78 12.38 -12.92
N ASP A 139 -14.79 13.05 -12.32
CA ASP A 139 -13.58 12.43 -11.80
C ASP A 139 -13.64 12.24 -10.27
N ASP A 140 -12.52 11.81 -9.67
CA ASP A 140 -12.37 11.61 -8.24
C ASP A 140 -11.51 12.68 -7.54
N GLU A 141 -11.26 13.82 -8.20
CA GLU A 141 -10.56 14.96 -7.60
C GLU A 141 -11.31 15.50 -6.37
N ALA A 142 -10.57 16.13 -5.45
CA ALA A 142 -11.14 16.53 -4.16
C ALA A 142 -12.37 17.44 -4.34
N ILE A 143 -12.28 18.44 -5.22
CA ILE A 143 -13.39 19.37 -5.46
C ILE A 143 -14.64 18.65 -5.97
N HIS A 144 -14.52 17.76 -6.95
CA HIS A 144 -15.64 16.98 -7.47
C HIS A 144 -16.21 16.03 -6.42
N TYR A 145 -15.36 15.45 -5.58
CA TYR A 145 -15.81 14.63 -4.47
C TYR A 145 -16.71 15.41 -3.50
N PHE A 146 -16.29 16.61 -3.08
CA PHE A 146 -17.06 17.44 -2.15
C PHE A 146 -18.31 18.08 -2.79
N MET A 147 -18.26 18.47 -4.06
CA MET A 147 -19.37 19.14 -4.75
C MET A 147 -20.44 18.17 -5.26
N ASN A 148 -20.04 16.99 -5.73
CA ASN A 148 -20.93 16.11 -6.49
C ASN A 148 -21.15 14.76 -5.79
N ILE A 149 -20.09 14.07 -5.40
CA ILE A 149 -20.15 12.68 -4.95
C ILE A 149 -20.64 12.58 -3.49
N LEU A 150 -20.04 13.36 -2.59
CA LEU A 150 -20.37 13.36 -1.16
C LEU A 150 -21.84 13.72 -0.89
N PRO A 151 -22.43 14.76 -1.52
CA PRO A 151 -23.85 15.05 -1.36
C PRO A 151 -24.76 13.88 -1.76
N ARG A 152 -24.46 13.17 -2.86
CA ARG A 152 -25.24 12.01 -3.32
C ARG A 152 -25.12 10.80 -2.39
N ILE A 153 -23.93 10.57 -1.84
CA ILE A 153 -23.72 9.56 -0.78
C ILE A 153 -24.61 9.89 0.42
N LYS A 154 -24.59 11.14 0.90
CA LYS A 154 -25.38 11.58 2.06
C LYS A 154 -26.89 11.52 1.81
N GLU A 155 -27.35 11.92 0.63
CA GLU A 155 -28.76 11.82 0.23
C GLU A 155 -29.21 10.36 0.20
N THR A 156 -28.38 9.46 -0.35
CA THR A 156 -28.69 8.03 -0.36
C THR A 156 -28.68 7.45 1.05
N ALA A 157 -27.73 7.82 1.90
CA ALA A 157 -27.70 7.40 3.30
C ALA A 157 -28.97 7.85 4.05
N ALA A 158 -29.41 9.10 3.85
CA ALA A 158 -30.65 9.61 4.44
C ALA A 158 -31.89 8.84 3.96
N ARG A 159 -31.96 8.51 2.66
CA ARG A 159 -33.07 7.73 2.08
C ARG A 159 -33.09 6.27 2.56
N MET A 160 -31.93 5.63 2.64
CA MET A 160 -31.82 4.22 3.07
C MET A 160 -32.01 4.07 4.58
N GLY A 161 -31.77 5.13 5.35
CA GLY A 161 -31.78 5.07 6.81
C GLY A 161 -30.76 4.05 7.32
N ASN A 162 -31.07 3.40 8.45
CA ASN A 162 -30.17 2.44 9.08
C ASN A 162 -30.32 1.02 8.49
N THR A 163 -30.20 0.88 7.17
CA THR A 163 -30.42 -0.40 6.47
C THR A 163 -29.36 -0.71 5.41
N GLY A 164 -29.21 -1.99 5.07
CA GLY A 164 -28.29 -2.47 4.04
C GLY A 164 -26.84 -2.04 4.27
N ASP A 165 -26.14 -1.66 3.20
CA ASP A 165 -24.75 -1.17 3.25
C ASP A 165 -24.61 0.17 4.00
N TYR A 166 -25.72 0.89 4.25
CA TYR A 166 -25.75 2.15 5.00
C TYR A 166 -26.06 1.96 6.49
N LYS A 167 -26.16 0.71 6.96
CA LYS A 167 -26.27 0.43 8.39
C LYS A 167 -25.09 1.04 9.14
N ASP A 168 -25.38 1.76 10.21
CA ASP A 168 -24.42 2.48 11.05
C ASP A 168 -23.54 3.46 10.24
N PHE A 169 -24.08 4.01 9.14
CA PHE A 169 -23.40 5.02 8.33
C PHE A 169 -23.13 6.27 9.19
N ALA A 170 -21.87 6.66 9.23
CA ALA A 170 -21.43 7.88 9.89
C ALA A 170 -20.49 8.66 8.95
N CYS A 171 -20.67 9.97 8.95
CA CYS A 171 -19.90 10.91 8.13
C CYS A 171 -19.69 12.17 8.97
N TYR A 172 -18.43 12.54 9.19
CA TYR A 172 -18.05 13.68 10.00
C TYR A 172 -17.46 14.75 9.10
N GLU A 173 -18.07 15.93 9.08
CA GLU A 173 -17.60 17.07 8.31
C GLU A 173 -17.30 18.24 9.23
N PHE A 174 -16.19 18.93 8.97
CA PHE A 174 -15.85 20.15 9.70
C PHE A 174 -14.92 21.04 8.86
N THR A 175 -14.82 22.30 9.25
CA THR A 175 -13.85 23.24 8.68
C THR A 175 -12.72 23.42 9.67
N GLN A 176 -11.49 23.17 9.22
CA GLN A 176 -10.27 23.47 9.95
C GLN A 176 -9.85 24.91 9.64
N HIS A 177 -9.56 25.67 10.68
CA HIS A 177 -9.09 27.04 10.65
C HIS A 177 -7.58 27.13 10.93
N ALA A 178 -6.97 28.25 10.56
CA ALA A 178 -5.56 28.52 10.86
C ALA A 178 -5.28 28.43 12.38
N GLY A 179 -4.18 27.77 12.73
CA GLY A 179 -3.79 27.45 14.11
C GLY A 179 -4.30 26.09 14.60
N GLU A 180 -5.29 25.49 13.95
CA GLU A 180 -5.86 24.21 14.39
C GLU A 180 -5.06 23.00 13.89
N THR A 181 -5.03 21.94 14.71
CA THR A 181 -4.41 20.66 14.36
C THR A 181 -5.43 19.54 14.39
N CYS A 182 -5.63 18.90 13.24
CA CYS A 182 -6.47 17.71 13.11
C CYS A 182 -5.66 16.45 13.41
N PHE A 183 -6.23 15.52 14.17
CA PHE A 183 -5.71 14.16 14.33
C PHE A 183 -6.56 13.19 13.50
N ILE A 184 -5.90 12.35 12.70
CA ILE A 184 -6.52 11.35 11.83
C ILE A 184 -6.13 9.97 12.37
N PRO A 185 -7.06 9.23 13.01
CA PRO A 185 -6.76 7.92 13.55
C PRO A 185 -6.55 6.88 12.45
N LEU A 186 -5.87 5.78 12.81
CA LEU A 186 -5.61 4.68 11.88
C LEU A 186 -6.92 4.18 11.24
N GLY A 187 -6.89 3.95 9.92
CA GLY A 187 -7.99 3.33 9.17
C GLY A 187 -9.19 4.22 8.88
N TRP A 188 -9.19 5.49 9.31
CA TRP A 188 -10.24 6.45 8.95
C TRP A 188 -10.06 6.93 7.52
N TRP A 189 -11.13 6.81 6.72
CA TRP A 189 -11.15 7.41 5.40
C TRP A 189 -11.33 8.91 5.53
N HIS A 190 -10.61 9.68 4.73
CA HIS A 190 -10.72 11.12 4.78
C HIS A 190 -10.44 11.77 3.43
N ALA A 191 -11.08 12.91 3.18
CA ALA A 191 -10.80 13.80 2.05
C ALA A 191 -10.69 15.24 2.56
N VAL A 192 -9.95 16.07 1.83
CA VAL A 192 -9.66 17.45 2.23
C VAL A 192 -9.79 18.38 1.02
N LEU A 193 -10.49 19.50 1.20
CA LEU A 193 -10.60 20.57 0.20
C LEU A 193 -10.09 21.88 0.79
N ASN A 194 -9.23 22.59 0.06
CA ASN A 194 -8.77 23.91 0.44
C ASN A 194 -9.84 24.94 0.05
N LEU A 195 -10.45 25.57 1.06
CA LEU A 195 -11.49 26.59 0.87
C LEU A 195 -10.93 27.99 0.60
N THR A 196 -9.63 28.16 0.83
CA THR A 196 -8.85 29.36 0.52
C THR A 196 -7.47 28.92 0.05
N HIS A 197 -6.56 29.84 -0.26
CA HIS A 197 -5.13 29.52 -0.23
C HIS A 197 -4.74 28.99 1.15
N THR A 198 -3.97 27.91 1.20
CA THR A 198 -3.57 27.26 2.45
C THR A 198 -2.07 26.99 2.53
N VAL A 199 -1.54 27.05 3.75
CA VAL A 199 -0.21 26.55 4.11
C VAL A 199 -0.38 25.64 5.32
N GLY A 200 0.18 24.43 5.27
CA GLY A 200 0.08 23.48 6.37
C GLY A 200 1.25 22.51 6.45
N ILE A 201 1.33 21.82 7.59
CA ILE A 201 2.28 20.73 7.83
C ILE A 201 1.49 19.52 8.27
N THR A 202 1.80 18.37 7.69
CA THR A 202 1.19 17.10 8.09
C THR A 202 2.26 16.05 8.28
N GLN A 203 2.08 15.16 9.27
CA GLN A 203 2.93 14.00 9.43
C GLN A 203 2.15 12.74 9.74
N ASN A 204 2.60 11.64 9.15
CA ASN A 204 2.15 10.30 9.45
C ASN A 204 3.11 9.70 10.48
N PHE A 205 2.55 9.00 11.47
CA PHE A 205 3.33 8.41 12.54
C PHE A 205 2.81 7.02 12.93
N CYS A 206 3.74 6.23 13.43
CA CYS A 206 3.46 4.96 14.09
C CYS A 206 3.71 5.16 15.58
N SER A 207 2.75 4.80 16.42
CA SER A 207 2.85 4.81 17.87
C SER A 207 2.59 3.40 18.41
N PRO A 208 2.87 3.11 19.69
CA PRO A 208 2.53 1.83 20.29
C PRO A 208 1.04 1.47 20.13
N GLN A 209 0.15 2.45 20.12
CA GLN A 209 -1.30 2.23 20.00
C GLN A 209 -1.73 1.73 18.61
N ASN A 210 -1.09 2.20 17.53
CA ASN A 210 -1.41 1.75 16.16
C ASN A 210 -0.44 0.69 15.63
N PHE A 211 0.60 0.35 16.40
CA PHE A 211 1.70 -0.53 16.00
C PHE A 211 1.25 -1.86 15.39
N ALA A 212 0.29 -2.56 15.99
CA ALA A 212 -0.14 -3.87 15.51
C ALA A 212 -0.64 -3.82 14.06
N GLN A 213 -1.43 -2.81 13.71
CA GLN A 213 -1.96 -2.66 12.34
C GLN A 213 -0.88 -2.18 11.37
N VAL A 214 -0.01 -1.28 11.81
CA VAL A 214 1.14 -0.82 11.02
C VAL A 214 2.12 -1.97 10.74
N TRP A 215 2.40 -2.80 11.73
CA TRP A 215 3.26 -3.98 11.61
C TRP A 215 2.71 -4.96 10.58
N LYS A 216 1.41 -5.29 10.64
CA LYS A 216 0.76 -6.18 9.65
C LYS A 216 0.93 -5.69 8.21
N LYS A 217 0.72 -4.39 7.96
CA LYS A 217 0.90 -3.79 6.63
C LYS A 217 2.37 -3.72 6.22
N THR A 218 3.25 -3.40 7.16
CA THR A 218 4.69 -3.23 6.89
C THR A 218 5.37 -4.57 6.61
N ARG A 219 5.11 -5.62 7.40
CA ARG A 219 5.73 -6.94 7.22
C ARG A 219 5.33 -7.60 5.89
N SER A 220 4.12 -7.35 5.42
CA SER A 220 3.63 -7.85 4.14
C SER A 220 4.12 -7.01 2.95
N GLY A 221 3.96 -5.68 3.01
CA GLY A 221 4.26 -4.78 1.90
C GLY A 221 5.71 -4.33 1.78
N ARG A 222 6.48 -4.32 2.88
CA ARG A 222 7.86 -3.80 2.94
C ARG A 222 8.79 -4.74 3.72
N LYS A 223 8.92 -5.98 3.23
CA LYS A 223 9.60 -7.10 3.91
C LYS A 223 10.99 -6.79 4.47
N MET A 224 11.87 -6.14 3.70
CA MET A 224 13.22 -5.79 4.18
C MET A 224 13.20 -4.72 5.26
N MET A 225 12.31 -3.72 5.12
CA MET A 225 12.12 -2.67 6.11
C MET A 225 11.60 -3.27 7.41
N ALA A 226 10.60 -4.16 7.34
CA ALA A 226 10.03 -4.82 8.50
C ALA A 226 11.06 -5.63 9.29
N ALA A 227 11.95 -6.36 8.61
CA ALA A 227 13.01 -7.09 9.30
C ALA A 227 13.99 -6.17 10.03
N LYS A 228 14.43 -5.09 9.39
CA LYS A 228 15.30 -4.09 10.03
C LYS A 228 14.60 -3.40 11.20
N TRP A 229 13.32 -3.09 11.02
CA TRP A 229 12.50 -2.47 12.05
C TRP A 229 12.36 -3.39 13.27
N LEU A 230 12.11 -4.69 13.06
CA LEU A 230 12.05 -5.67 14.15
C LEU A 230 13.36 -5.74 14.94
N ASN A 231 14.50 -5.78 14.26
CA ASN A 231 15.79 -5.78 14.95
C ASN A 231 16.03 -4.50 15.76
N ALA A 232 15.58 -3.34 15.25
CA ALA A 232 15.68 -2.09 16.00
C ALA A 232 14.71 -2.05 17.19
N LEU A 233 13.51 -2.66 17.05
CA LEU A 233 12.57 -2.84 18.14
C LEU A 233 13.14 -3.77 19.22
N ASP A 234 13.86 -4.84 18.87
CA ASP A 234 14.50 -5.74 19.86
C ASP A 234 15.42 -4.95 20.83
N VAL A 235 16.03 -3.86 20.37
CA VAL A 235 16.93 -3.01 21.19
C VAL A 235 16.16 -1.94 21.96
N HIS A 236 15.25 -1.21 21.30
CA HIS A 236 14.66 0.00 21.86
C HIS A 236 13.28 -0.22 22.49
N TYR A 237 12.54 -1.23 22.04
CA TYR A 237 11.18 -1.56 22.48
C TYR A 237 10.95 -3.09 22.48
N PRO A 238 11.67 -3.86 23.33
CA PRO A 238 11.60 -5.32 23.33
C PRO A 238 10.17 -5.88 23.40
N GLN A 239 9.31 -5.25 24.19
CA GLN A 239 7.89 -5.60 24.31
C GLN A 239 7.12 -5.51 22.98
N LEU A 240 7.44 -4.53 22.13
CA LEU A 240 6.83 -4.42 20.80
C LEU A 240 7.43 -5.42 19.81
N ALA A 241 8.71 -5.76 19.97
CA ALA A 241 9.35 -6.81 19.18
C ALA A 241 8.74 -8.19 19.49
N ASP A 242 8.55 -8.51 20.77
CA ASP A 242 7.87 -9.73 21.22
C ASP A 242 6.44 -9.77 20.70
N HIS A 243 5.71 -8.66 20.78
CA HIS A 243 4.37 -8.57 20.20
C HIS A 243 4.38 -8.81 18.67
N ALA A 244 5.33 -8.23 17.94
CA ALA A 244 5.48 -8.45 16.51
C ALA A 244 5.80 -9.92 16.17
N ARG A 245 6.66 -10.59 16.95
CA ARG A 245 6.98 -12.02 16.81
C ARG A 245 5.77 -12.91 17.14
N TYR A 246 5.05 -12.62 18.22
CA TYR A 246 3.78 -13.28 18.56
C TYR A 246 2.77 -13.14 17.42
N MET A 247 2.58 -11.94 16.87
CA MET A 247 1.70 -11.73 15.73
C MET A 247 2.16 -12.48 14.47
N ASN A 248 3.46 -12.66 14.28
CA ASN A 248 3.98 -13.45 13.17
C ASN A 248 3.63 -14.92 13.37
N GLN A 249 3.87 -15.46 14.57
CA GLN A 249 3.55 -16.84 14.91
C GLN A 249 2.04 -17.11 14.79
N ARG A 250 1.20 -16.26 15.40
CA ARG A 250 -0.27 -16.38 15.36
C ARG A 250 -0.80 -16.39 13.93
N ASP A 251 -0.24 -15.54 13.06
CA ASP A 251 -0.71 -15.37 11.68
C ASP A 251 0.05 -16.29 10.69
N GLY A 252 0.89 -17.22 11.17
CA GLY A 252 1.71 -18.11 10.32
C GLY A 252 2.69 -17.36 9.40
N PHE A 253 3.04 -16.11 9.74
CA PHE A 253 3.82 -15.22 8.89
C PHE A 253 5.32 -15.47 9.05
N ILE A 254 5.97 -15.93 7.98
CA ILE A 254 7.42 -16.16 7.95
C ILE A 254 8.15 -14.89 7.49
N MET A 255 8.98 -14.32 8.36
CA MET A 255 9.81 -13.17 8.04
C MET A 255 10.93 -13.55 7.05
N LYS A 256 10.85 -13.07 5.80
CA LYS A 256 11.82 -13.41 4.73
C LYS A 256 13.27 -13.01 5.04
N TYR A 257 13.45 -11.90 5.74
CA TYR A 257 14.76 -11.25 5.98
C TYR A 257 15.12 -11.18 7.47
N ASP A 258 14.51 -12.00 8.32
CA ASP A 258 14.93 -12.11 9.72
C ASP A 258 16.41 -12.57 9.74
N PRO A 259 17.35 -11.80 10.31
CA PRO A 259 18.77 -12.15 10.29
C PRO A 259 19.06 -13.51 10.89
N ILE A 260 18.30 -13.95 11.90
CA ILE A 260 18.47 -15.27 12.52
C ILE A 260 18.09 -16.35 11.51
N LEU A 261 16.93 -16.21 10.86
CA LEU A 261 16.48 -17.17 9.83
C LEU A 261 17.39 -17.15 8.58
N VAL A 262 17.89 -15.97 8.19
CA VAL A 262 18.84 -15.83 7.08
C VAL A 262 20.14 -16.57 7.41
N LYS A 263 20.71 -16.33 8.60
CA LYS A 263 21.93 -17.00 9.07
C LYS A 263 21.74 -18.52 9.17
N GLN A 264 20.61 -18.98 9.70
CA GLN A 264 20.26 -20.40 9.76
C GLN A 264 20.18 -21.03 8.37
N LYS A 265 19.53 -20.37 7.40
CA LYS A 265 19.45 -20.84 6.00
C LYS A 265 20.81 -20.88 5.33
N GLU A 266 21.67 -19.89 5.58
CA GLU A 266 23.04 -19.86 5.06
C GLU A 266 23.88 -21.01 5.62
N GLN A 267 23.79 -21.28 6.93
CA GLN A 267 24.44 -22.41 7.58
C GLN A 267 23.94 -23.75 7.03
N GLU A 268 22.63 -23.91 6.84
CA GLU A 268 22.06 -25.14 6.27
C GLU A 268 22.52 -25.36 4.82
N LYS A 269 22.54 -24.29 4.01
CA LYS A 269 23.04 -24.34 2.63
C LYS A 269 24.52 -24.71 2.58
N ALA A 270 25.34 -24.14 3.46
CA ALA A 270 26.76 -24.48 3.57
C ALA A 270 26.95 -25.95 3.97
N ARG A 271 26.18 -26.46 4.94
CA ARG A 271 26.21 -27.87 5.36
C ARG A 271 25.84 -28.81 4.20
N ARG A 272 24.79 -28.49 3.43
CA ARG A 272 24.38 -29.27 2.25
C ARG A 272 25.47 -29.27 1.16
N ALA A 273 26.13 -28.13 0.94
CA ALA A 273 27.22 -28.03 -0.02
C ALA A 273 28.45 -28.87 0.40
N GLN A 274 28.80 -28.84 1.70
CA GLN A 274 29.87 -29.67 2.26
C GLN A 274 29.56 -31.16 2.12
N LEU A 275 28.33 -31.59 2.42
CA LEU A 275 27.92 -32.99 2.27
C LEU A 275 28.02 -33.44 0.81
N LYS A 276 27.54 -32.63 -0.14
CA LYS A 276 27.62 -32.92 -1.57
C LYS A 276 29.05 -33.00 -2.08
N ALA A 277 29.94 -32.13 -1.59
CA ALA A 277 31.37 -32.17 -1.92
C ALA A 277 32.04 -33.43 -1.37
N TYR A 278 31.71 -33.82 -0.13
CA TYR A 278 32.19 -35.05 0.48
C TYR A 278 31.74 -36.29 -0.31
N GLU A 279 30.45 -36.40 -0.66
CA GLU A 279 29.93 -37.50 -1.48
C GLU A 279 30.56 -37.56 -2.88
N ALA A 280 30.85 -36.42 -3.48
CA ALA A 280 31.54 -36.37 -4.77
C ALA A 280 32.98 -36.88 -4.66
N LYS A 281 33.68 -36.51 -3.59
CA LYS A 281 35.04 -36.99 -3.29
C LYS A 281 35.04 -38.51 -3.07
N MET A 282 34.12 -39.03 -2.26
CA MET A 282 33.98 -40.48 -2.03
C MET A 282 33.68 -41.24 -3.33
N ARG A 283 32.82 -40.71 -4.20
CA ARG A 283 32.56 -41.29 -5.52
C ARG A 283 33.82 -41.33 -6.39
N GLN A 284 34.61 -40.27 -6.39
CA GLN A 284 35.88 -40.24 -7.13
C GLN A 284 36.90 -41.23 -6.58
N GLU A 285 37.04 -41.33 -5.25
CA GLU A 285 37.94 -42.30 -4.61
C GLU A 285 37.52 -43.74 -4.91
N TYR A 286 36.23 -44.05 -4.82
CA TYR A 286 35.69 -45.37 -5.17
C TYR A 286 35.94 -45.71 -6.64
N ALA A 287 35.72 -44.76 -7.56
CA ALA A 287 36.02 -44.93 -8.98
C ALA A 287 37.52 -45.17 -9.24
N ARG A 288 38.41 -44.49 -8.51
CA ARG A 288 39.86 -44.71 -8.59
C ARG A 288 40.26 -46.09 -8.09
N GLN A 289 39.68 -46.54 -6.98
CA GLN A 289 39.93 -47.88 -6.43
C GLN A 289 39.45 -48.97 -7.40
N GLN A 290 38.26 -48.81 -7.98
CA GLN A 290 37.74 -49.71 -9.02
C GLN A 290 38.65 -49.77 -10.25
N ALA A 291 39.14 -48.62 -10.73
CA ALA A 291 40.07 -48.56 -11.86
C ALA A 291 41.43 -49.20 -11.54
N ALA A 292 41.94 -49.04 -10.31
CA ALA A 292 43.18 -49.66 -9.87
C ALA A 292 43.07 -51.20 -9.79
N VAL A 293 41.89 -51.71 -9.41
CA VAL A 293 41.60 -53.17 -9.40
C VAL A 293 41.48 -53.72 -10.82
N GLN A 294 40.89 -52.98 -11.76
CA GLN A 294 40.77 -53.40 -13.17
C GLN A 294 42.06 -53.23 -13.98
N GLY A 295 42.96 -52.32 -13.59
CA GLY A 295 44.26 -52.09 -14.24
C GLY A 295 45.37 -53.09 -13.85
N GLY A 296 45.13 -53.95 -12.85
CA GLY A 296 46.11 -54.92 -12.33
C GLY A 296 46.20 -56.25 -13.09
N GLY A 297 45.37 -56.48 -14.11
CA GLY A 297 45.34 -57.75 -14.84
C GLY A 297 45.15 -57.57 -16.33
N SER A 298 46.23 -57.32 -17.08
CA SER A 298 46.42 -57.74 -18.49
C SER A 298 47.74 -57.17 -19.03
N ARG A 299 48.85 -57.84 -18.73
CA ARG A 299 50.07 -57.76 -19.53
C ARG A 299 50.65 -59.17 -19.69
N SER A 300 50.21 -59.89 -20.72
CA SER A 300 51.02 -60.90 -21.40
C SER A 300 50.30 -61.52 -22.60
N HIS A 301 50.94 -61.41 -23.77
CA HIS A 301 50.82 -62.25 -24.98
C HIS A 301 49.51 -62.11 -25.79
N GLN A 302 49.51 -61.98 -27.12
CA GLN A 302 50.40 -62.62 -28.10
C GLN A 302 50.38 -61.85 -29.44
N GLN A 303 51.55 -61.81 -30.09
CA GLN A 303 51.77 -61.39 -31.48
C GLN A 303 51.33 -62.47 -32.47
N GLN A 304 51.27 -62.07 -33.76
CA GLN A 304 51.15 -62.81 -35.03
C GLN A 304 49.75 -62.67 -35.68
N GLN A 305 49.58 -62.21 -36.92
CA GLN A 305 50.43 -62.27 -38.11
C GLN A 305 50.10 -61.11 -39.09
N GLN A 306 51.12 -60.74 -39.87
CA GLN A 306 51.09 -59.82 -41.01
C GLN A 306 50.64 -60.50 -42.32
N GLN A 307 50.28 -59.65 -43.31
CA GLN A 307 50.52 -59.79 -44.77
C GLN A 307 49.62 -60.79 -45.57
N TYR A 308 48.99 -60.50 -46.73
CA TYR A 308 49.16 -59.52 -47.83
C TYR A 308 47.79 -59.20 -48.57
N PRO A 309 47.72 -58.21 -49.49
CA PRO A 309 46.53 -57.64 -50.17
C PRO A 309 46.48 -57.99 -51.69
N PRO A 310 45.90 -57.18 -52.61
CA PRO A 310 44.50 -56.79 -52.85
C PRO A 310 44.01 -57.13 -54.29
N GLN A 311 42.70 -57.06 -54.60
CA GLN A 311 42.22 -56.87 -55.98
C GLN A 311 41.00 -55.91 -56.10
N HIS A 312 41.21 -54.89 -56.95
CA HIS A 312 40.38 -53.99 -57.77
C HIS A 312 38.91 -54.36 -58.11
N LYS A 313 38.00 -53.51 -58.64
CA LYS A 313 37.78 -52.06 -58.91
C LYS A 313 36.35 -51.95 -59.50
N HIS A 314 35.68 -50.79 -59.33
CA HIS A 314 34.95 -49.96 -60.33
C HIS A 314 33.84 -49.12 -59.63
N HIS A 315 34.00 -47.78 -59.54
CA HIS A 315 33.39 -46.70 -60.36
C HIS A 315 31.85 -46.62 -60.20
N HIS A 316 31.18 -45.52 -59.80
CA HIS A 316 31.32 -44.10 -60.19
C HIS A 316 30.80 -43.12 -59.11
N HIS A 317 31.27 -41.88 -59.20
CA HIS A 317 30.91 -40.62 -58.50
C HIS A 317 29.70 -39.89 -59.17
N PRO A 318 29.26 -38.69 -58.73
CA PRO A 318 28.90 -38.22 -57.39
C PRO A 318 27.57 -37.40 -57.39
N GLY A 319 27.10 -36.94 -56.21
CA GLY A 319 26.36 -35.66 -56.17
C GLY A 319 25.18 -35.53 -55.20
N GLN A 320 25.49 -34.85 -54.10
CA GLN A 320 24.66 -33.89 -53.37
C GLN A 320 23.65 -34.35 -52.29
N HIS A 321 23.81 -33.62 -51.18
CA HIS A 321 23.14 -33.65 -49.90
C HIS A 321 21.63 -33.38 -49.97
N HIS A 322 20.86 -34.10 -49.14
CA HIS A 322 19.85 -33.49 -48.27
C HIS A 322 19.53 -34.41 -47.07
N GLN A 323 19.53 -33.81 -45.87
CA GLN A 323 19.15 -34.42 -44.59
C GLN A 323 17.62 -34.47 -44.44
N SER A 324 17.10 -35.62 -43.98
CA SER A 324 15.84 -35.83 -43.22
C SER A 324 15.83 -37.33 -42.84
N ALA A 325 15.28 -37.85 -41.74
CA ALA A 325 13.99 -37.51 -41.15
C ALA A 325 13.85 -38.12 -39.73
N TYR A 326 13.04 -37.47 -38.90
CA TYR A 326 12.14 -38.15 -37.96
C TYR A 326 10.70 -37.72 -38.29
N PRO A 327 9.70 -38.61 -38.14
CA PRO A 327 8.36 -38.33 -38.62
C PRO A 327 7.43 -37.74 -37.54
N THR A 328 6.58 -36.80 -37.97
CA THR A 328 5.33 -36.43 -37.31
C THR A 328 4.19 -36.57 -38.31
N TYR A 329 3.12 -37.27 -37.92
CA TYR A 329 1.89 -37.41 -38.71
C TYR A 329 0.87 -36.33 -38.33
N HIS A 330 0.40 -35.62 -39.37
CA HIS A 330 -0.83 -34.80 -39.41
C HIS A 330 -2.09 -35.70 -39.30
N ARG A 331 -3.33 -35.22 -39.08
CA ARG A 331 -4.16 -34.20 -39.77
C ARG A 331 -5.58 -34.26 -39.09
N ARG A 332 -6.57 -33.36 -39.15
CA ARG A 332 -7.02 -32.40 -40.18
C ARG A 332 -8.25 -31.60 -39.66
N GLY A 333 -8.38 -30.35 -40.14
CA GLY A 333 -9.64 -29.62 -40.46
C GLY A 333 -10.40 -29.01 -39.28
N GLY A 334 -10.83 -27.74 -39.24
CA GLY A 334 -11.05 -26.72 -40.28
C GLY A 334 -12.51 -26.24 -40.21
N GLY A 335 -12.77 -24.93 -40.11
CA GLY A 335 -14.10 -24.35 -40.34
C GLY A 335 -14.54 -23.27 -39.33
N GLU A 336 -15.02 -22.15 -39.88
CA GLU A 336 -15.37 -20.84 -39.30
C GLU A 336 -16.62 -20.82 -38.39
N SER A 337 -16.81 -19.73 -37.62
CA SER A 337 -18.06 -18.91 -37.44
C SER A 337 -17.99 -18.03 -36.14
N PRO A 338 -18.97 -17.17 -35.76
CA PRO A 338 -18.95 -15.72 -35.97
C PRO A 338 -19.33 -14.86 -34.73
N THR A 339 -19.48 -13.55 -34.93
CA THR A 339 -20.13 -12.57 -34.03
C THR A 339 -21.66 -12.72 -34.01
N HIS A 340 -22.33 -12.63 -32.83
CA HIS A 340 -23.51 -11.78 -32.58
C HIS A 340 -24.10 -11.93 -31.16
N SER A 341 -24.64 -10.81 -30.68
CA SER A 341 -25.61 -10.62 -29.60
C SER A 341 -26.91 -11.43 -29.75
N SER A 342 -27.58 -11.80 -28.65
CA SER A 342 -28.93 -11.31 -28.26
C SER A 342 -29.65 -12.21 -27.24
N THR A 343 -30.45 -11.49 -26.44
CA THR A 343 -31.60 -11.76 -25.54
C THR A 343 -32.44 -13.06 -25.63
N ALA A 344 -33.16 -13.27 -24.50
CA ALA A 344 -34.56 -13.76 -24.34
C ALA A 344 -34.72 -15.20 -23.77
N THR A 345 -35.10 -15.36 -22.49
CA THR A 345 -36.45 -15.62 -21.91
C THR A 345 -36.99 -17.06 -22.05
N THR A 346 -37.34 -17.68 -20.91
CA THR A 346 -38.63 -18.37 -20.56
C THR A 346 -38.44 -19.14 -19.23
N GLU A 347 -39.11 -18.76 -18.14
CA GLU A 347 -40.44 -19.24 -17.66
C GLU A 347 -40.48 -20.75 -17.36
N THR A 348 -40.60 -21.18 -16.10
CA THR A 348 -41.86 -21.55 -15.39
C THR A 348 -41.42 -22.16 -14.02
N SER A 349 -42.13 -22.21 -12.89
CA SER A 349 -43.53 -22.01 -12.52
C SER A 349 -43.68 -22.02 -10.97
N ARG A 350 -44.63 -21.21 -10.47
CA ARG A 350 -45.57 -21.38 -9.33
C ARG A 350 -45.13 -22.10 -8.03
N SER A 351 -45.29 -21.41 -6.88
CA SER A 351 -46.50 -21.55 -6.04
C SER A 351 -46.50 -20.60 -4.83
N SER A 352 -47.69 -20.08 -4.57
CA SER A 352 -48.11 -19.18 -3.51
C SER A 352 -48.66 -19.94 -2.32
N VAL A 353 -48.38 -19.51 -1.07
CA VAL A 353 -49.34 -19.62 0.05
C VAL A 353 -49.20 -18.39 0.96
N SER A 354 -50.31 -17.66 1.07
CA SER A 354 -50.63 -16.64 2.07
C SER A 354 -51.13 -17.27 3.37
N TYR A 355 -50.90 -16.66 4.53
CA TYR A 355 -51.95 -16.46 5.55
C TYR A 355 -51.58 -15.39 6.59
N GLN A 356 -52.59 -14.63 6.98
CA GLN A 356 -52.63 -13.52 7.94
C GLN A 356 -52.62 -14.01 9.40
N GLY A 357 -52.34 -13.09 10.34
CA GLY A 357 -53.06 -13.07 11.62
C GLY A 357 -52.27 -12.72 12.89
N GLY A 358 -52.31 -11.43 13.27
CA GLY A 358 -52.78 -10.95 14.59
C GLY A 358 -52.02 -11.25 15.89
N GLY A 359 -51.83 -10.19 16.70
CA GLY A 359 -52.09 -10.29 18.14
C GLY A 359 -50.97 -9.86 19.10
N GLY A 360 -51.15 -8.64 19.64
CA GLY A 360 -50.68 -8.05 20.90
C GLY A 360 -49.85 -8.84 21.93
N GLY A 361 -48.91 -8.12 22.56
CA GLY A 361 -48.33 -8.51 23.85
C GLY A 361 -47.13 -7.65 24.27
N ALA A 362 -47.36 -6.70 25.18
CA ALA A 362 -46.36 -6.06 26.04
C ALA A 362 -46.85 -6.22 27.50
N PRO A 363 -46.07 -5.97 28.57
CA PRO A 363 -44.61 -5.90 28.78
C PRO A 363 -44.21 -6.93 29.91
N PRO A 364 -43.18 -6.82 30.80
CA PRO A 364 -42.75 -5.65 31.58
C PRO A 364 -41.23 -5.36 31.65
N SER A 365 -40.98 -4.13 32.10
CA SER A 365 -39.77 -3.54 32.67
C SER A 365 -39.00 -4.42 33.66
N ASN A 366 -37.66 -4.31 33.66
CA ASN A 366 -36.90 -4.45 34.88
C ASN A 366 -35.62 -3.59 34.91
N ASN A 367 -35.39 -3.04 36.11
CA ASN A 367 -34.31 -2.16 36.56
C ASN A 367 -32.88 -2.71 36.38
N ASN A 368 -31.89 -1.84 36.17
CA ASN A 368 -30.88 -1.51 37.21
C ASN A 368 -29.71 -0.62 36.73
N ASN A 369 -29.44 0.42 37.54
CA ASN A 369 -28.15 0.97 38.00
C ASN A 369 -27.12 1.50 36.98
N ALA A 370 -26.87 2.83 36.97
CA ALA A 370 -25.86 3.57 37.78
C ALA A 370 -24.53 3.68 36.99
N TYR A 371 -23.86 4.83 36.83
CA TYR A 371 -23.59 5.93 37.75
C TYR A 371 -23.42 7.25 36.98
N ALA A 372 -23.99 8.32 37.53
CA ALA A 372 -23.65 9.71 37.22
C ALA A 372 -22.88 10.29 38.41
N TYR A 373 -21.79 11.01 38.14
CA TYR A 373 -21.13 11.91 39.09
C TYR A 373 -20.81 13.25 38.40
N PRO A 374 -20.74 14.35 39.16
CA PRO A 374 -21.43 15.59 38.82
C PRO A 374 -20.54 16.66 38.18
N VAL A 375 -21.21 17.52 37.41
CA VAL A 375 -20.73 18.83 36.99
C VAL A 375 -20.73 19.76 38.22
N SER A 376 -19.58 20.32 38.57
CA SER A 376 -19.48 21.45 39.50
C SER A 376 -19.29 22.74 38.71
N ASN A 377 -20.29 23.61 38.78
CA ASN A 377 -20.21 25.01 38.43
C ASN A 377 -19.69 25.78 39.65
N HIS A 378 -18.57 26.50 39.50
CA HIS A 378 -18.29 27.64 40.36
C HIS A 378 -17.69 28.82 39.57
N ASP A 379 -18.53 29.85 39.52
CA ASP A 379 -18.28 31.27 39.62
C ASP A 379 -17.40 32.05 38.63
N MET A 380 -18.15 32.79 37.80
CA MET A 380 -17.93 34.18 37.43
C MET A 380 -17.24 35.02 38.52
N LYS A 381 -16.13 35.69 38.15
CA LYS A 381 -15.92 37.09 38.55
C LYS A 381 -15.39 37.92 37.37
N ARG A 382 -16.13 39.01 37.12
CA ARG A 382 -15.84 40.13 36.24
C ARG A 382 -14.46 40.74 36.53
N SER A 383 -13.78 41.19 35.47
CA SER A 383 -12.94 42.39 35.53
C SER A 383 -13.05 43.17 34.22
N ARG A 384 -13.11 44.49 34.35
CA ARG A 384 -13.54 45.48 33.36
C ARG A 384 -12.39 45.96 32.48
N ARG A 385 -12.77 46.44 31.29
CA ARG A 385 -12.03 47.31 30.35
C ARG A 385 -11.17 48.36 31.03
N VAL A 386 -9.96 48.61 30.51
CA VAL A 386 -9.40 49.96 30.26
C VAL A 386 -8.42 49.93 29.08
N SER A 387 -8.61 50.85 28.15
CA SER A 387 -7.60 51.50 27.29
C SER A 387 -8.10 52.95 27.10
N PRO A 388 -7.31 53.96 26.68
CA PRO A 388 -5.85 54.10 26.54
C PRO A 388 -5.36 55.40 27.27
N PRO A 389 -4.19 56.01 26.95
CA PRO A 389 -3.97 56.79 25.72
C PRO A 389 -2.96 56.18 24.73
#